data_AF-A0A4U1BDC0-F1
#
_entry.id   AF-A0A4U1BDC0-F1
#
_cell.length_a   1.000
_cell.length_b   1.000
_cell.length_c   1.000
_cell.angle_alpha   90.00
_cell.angle_beta   90.00
_cell.angle_gamma   90.00
#
_symmetry.space_group_name_H-M   'P 1'
#
loop_
_entity.id
_entity.type
_entity.pdbx_description
1 polymer ?
#
loop_
_entity_poly.entity_id
_entity_poly.type
_entity_poly.pdbx_seq_one_letter_code
_entity_poly.pdbx_strand_id
1 'polypeptide(L)' 'MNGRAFFKMLTRRGIPCSALAQQTQTQLAHLYGLKHSPMVASHYLRAVLVHYRHQLTIDDLARLTASLAADLHRAA' A
#
# COMPACT_ATOMS: atom_id res chain seq x y z
N MET A 1 6.57 0.59 -5.17
CA MET A 1 5.34 0.43 -5.98
C MET A 1 4.71 1.79 -6.26
N ASN A 2 4.14 2.02 -7.45
CA ASN A 2 3.43 3.28 -7.77
C ASN A 2 1.95 3.26 -7.29
N GLY A 3 1.36 4.45 -7.22
CA GLY A 3 0.00 4.67 -6.75
C GLY A 3 -1.08 3.87 -7.47
N ARG A 4 -1.04 3.87 -8.81
CA ARG A 4 -2.05 3.15 -9.61
C ARG A 4 -2.01 1.64 -9.35
N ALA A 5 -0.83 1.05 -9.26
CA ALA A 5 -0.66 -0.36 -8.98
C ALA A 5 -1.15 -0.71 -7.57
N PHE A 6 -0.86 0.15 -6.59
CA PHE A 6 -1.33 0.00 -5.22
C PHE A 6 -2.86 -0.01 -5.13
N PHE A 7 -3.53 0.99 -5.72
CA PHE A 7 -4.99 1.06 -5.73
C PHE A 7 -5.62 -0.13 -6.43
N LYS A 8 -5.08 -0.53 -7.60
CA LYS A 8 -5.57 -1.70 -8.34
C LYS A 8 -5.49 -2.97 -7.49
N MET A 9 -4.43 -3.13 -6.70
CA MET A 9 -4.29 -4.25 -5.77
C MET A 9 -5.34 -4.18 -4.66
N LEU A 10 -5.49 -3.02 -3.98
CA LEU A 10 -6.50 -2.85 -2.92
C LEU A 10 -7.91 -3.22 -3.41
N THR A 11 -8.31 -2.69 -4.57
CA THR A 11 -9.62 -2.99 -5.18
C THR A 11 -9.79 -4.47 -5.48
N ARG A 12 -8.77 -5.12 -6.06
CA ARG A 12 -8.83 -6.56 -6.37
C ARG A 12 -8.92 -7.45 -5.14
N ARG A 13 -8.35 -7.01 -4.01
CA ARG A 13 -8.40 -7.75 -2.73
C ARG A 13 -9.58 -7.37 -1.86
N GLY A 14 -10.42 -6.43 -2.29
CA GLY A 14 -11.56 -5.97 -1.51
C GLY A 14 -11.14 -5.16 -0.28
N ILE A 15 -9.93 -4.57 -0.27
CA ILE A 15 -9.44 -3.73 0.84
C ILE A 15 -9.98 -2.31 0.66
N PRO A 16 -10.87 -1.83 1.55
CA PRO A 16 -11.44 -0.50 1.41
C PRO A 16 -10.42 0.59 1.75
N CYS A 17 -10.35 1.64 0.93
CA CYS A 17 -9.49 2.79 1.20
C CYS A 17 -9.85 3.50 2.52
N SER A 18 -11.13 3.53 2.89
CA SER A 18 -11.60 4.04 4.18
C SER A 18 -11.01 3.26 5.36
N ALA A 19 -10.99 1.93 5.26
CA ALA A 19 -10.42 1.08 6.31
C ALA A 19 -8.90 1.31 6.43
N LEU A 20 -8.18 1.37 5.30
CA LEU A 20 -6.74 1.64 5.31
C LEU A 20 -6.42 3.04 5.85
N ALA A 21 -7.23 4.04 5.52
CA ALA A 21 -7.11 5.41 6.04
C ALA A 21 -7.25 5.44 7.57
N GLN A 22 -8.20 4.69 8.13
CA GLN A 22 -8.33 4.53 9.59
C GLN A 22 -7.09 3.85 10.21
N GLN A 23 -6.61 2.74 9.62
CA GLN A 23 -5.43 2.02 10.14
C GLN A 23 -4.16 2.89 10.13
N THR A 24 -4.05 3.79 9.16
CA THR A 24 -2.89 4.68 9.00
C THR A 24 -3.11 6.08 9.58
N GLN A 25 -4.22 6.29 10.30
CA GLN A 25 -4.61 7.59 10.88
C GLN A 25 -4.47 8.75 9.88
N THR A 26 -4.80 8.48 8.62
CA THR A 26 -4.65 9.40 7.50
C THR A 26 -6.02 9.80 6.99
N GLN A 27 -6.16 11.04 6.52
CA GLN A 27 -7.40 11.47 5.87
C GLN A 27 -7.66 10.66 4.59
N LEU A 28 -8.91 10.23 4.40
CA LEU A 28 -9.31 9.45 3.22
C LEU A 28 -8.99 10.18 1.90
N ALA A 29 -9.17 11.50 1.85
CA ALA A 29 -8.83 12.31 0.68
C ALA A 29 -7.33 12.23 0.32
N HIS A 30 -6.46 12.26 1.33
CA HIS A 30 -5.02 12.10 1.13
C HIS A 30 -4.69 10.70 0.57
N LEU A 31 -5.34 9.66 1.08
CA LEU A 31 -5.16 8.30 0.58
C LEU A 31 -5.53 8.20 -0.91
N TYR A 32 -6.66 8.79 -1.33
CA TYR A 32 -7.05 8.86 -2.75
C TYR A 32 -6.03 9.63 -3.60
N GLY A 33 -5.39 10.67 -3.05
CA GLY A 33 -4.31 11.39 -3.70
C GLY A 33 -3.12 10.49 -4.07
N LEU A 34 -2.87 9.42 -3.32
CA LEU A 34 -1.78 8.47 -3.61
C LEU A 34 -1.95 7.78 -4.96
N LYS A 35 -3.15 7.72 -5.55
CA LYS A 35 -3.39 7.14 -6.89
C LYS A 35 -2.49 7.77 -7.96
N HIS A 36 -2.15 9.04 -7.81
CA HIS A 36 -1.30 9.80 -8.72
C HIS A 36 0.17 9.81 -8.30
N SER A 37 0.49 9.29 -7.11
CA SER A 37 1.86 9.29 -6.63
C SER A 37 2.73 8.34 -7.47
N PRO A 38 3.92 8.80 -7.92
CA PRO A 38 4.88 7.92 -8.59
C PRO A 38 5.34 6.79 -7.65
N MET A 39 5.25 7.00 -6.33
CA MET A 39 5.61 6.01 -5.33
C MET A 39 4.70 6.08 -4.10
N VAL A 40 4.21 4.94 -3.63
CA VAL A 40 3.47 4.87 -2.38
C VAL A 40 4.45 4.78 -1.23
N ALA A 41 4.27 5.64 -0.23
CA ALA A 41 5.10 5.65 0.97
C ALA A 41 5.03 4.30 1.71
N SER A 42 6.17 3.89 2.25
CA SER A 42 6.36 2.56 2.82
C SER A 42 5.49 2.29 4.04
N HIS A 43 5.05 3.31 4.80
CA HIS A 43 4.11 3.10 5.91
C HIS A 43 2.73 2.60 5.44
N TYR A 44 2.21 3.07 4.30
CA TYR A 44 0.97 2.54 3.72
C TYR A 44 1.14 1.08 3.25
N LEU A 45 2.30 0.76 2.66
CA LEU A 45 2.60 -0.60 2.21
C LEU A 45 2.72 -1.56 3.41
N ARG A 46 3.37 -1.12 4.50
CA ARG A 46 3.46 -1.87 5.76
C ARG A 46 2.08 -2.09 6.38
N ALA A 47 1.23 -1.06 6.42
CA ALA A 47 -0.12 -1.19 6.95
C ALA A 47 -0.93 -2.26 6.19
N VAL A 48 -0.80 -2.30 4.86
CA VAL A 48 -1.44 -3.37 4.05
C VAL A 48 -0.89 -4.75 4.40
N LEU A 49 0.43 -4.89 4.50
CA LEU A 49 1.06 -6.17 4.85
C LEU A 49 0.70 -6.68 6.24
N VAL A 50 0.55 -5.78 7.22
CA VAL A 50 0.28 -6.16 8.62
C VAL A 50 -1.20 -6.47 8.81
N HIS A 51 -2.09 -5.55 8.41
CA HIS A 51 -3.51 -5.65 8.75
C HIS A 51 -4.33 -6.48 7.76
N TYR A 52 -3.87 -6.60 6.51
CA TYR A 52 -4.63 -7.23 5.44
C TYR A 52 -3.92 -8.45 4.85
N ARG A 53 -2.88 -8.98 5.51
CA ARG A 53 -2.06 -10.12 5.05
C ARG A 53 -2.88 -11.30 4.55
N HIS A 54 -3.94 -11.63 5.27
CA HIS A 54 -4.83 -12.76 5.00
C HIS A 54 -5.62 -12.62 3.69
N GLN A 55 -5.72 -11.42 3.13
CA GLN A 55 -6.38 -11.13 1.84
C GLN A 55 -5.39 -11.07 0.67
N LEU A 56 -4.09 -11.15 0.93
CA LEU A 56 -3.04 -10.99 -0.06
C LEU A 56 -2.63 -12.34 -0.65
N THR A 57 -2.37 -12.37 -1.95
CA THR A 57 -1.72 -13.53 -2.59
C THR A 57 -0.21 -13.48 -2.44
N ILE A 58 0.45 -14.60 -2.73
CA ILE A 58 1.92 -14.69 -2.80
C ILE A 58 2.49 -13.60 -3.71
N ASP A 59 1.87 -13.35 -4.85
CA ASP A 59 2.26 -12.28 -5.78
C ASP A 59 2.19 -10.88 -5.17
N ASP A 60 1.15 -10.59 -4.40
CA ASP A 60 1.01 -9.27 -3.76
C ASP A 60 2.06 -9.11 -2.67
N LEU A 61 2.27 -10.15 -1.87
CA LEU A 61 3.29 -10.18 -0.82
C LEU A 61 4.69 -9.96 -1.41
N ALA A 62 5.02 -10.61 -2.54
CA ALA A 62 6.29 -10.41 -3.23
C ALA A 62 6.44 -8.95 -3.72
N ARG A 63 5.41 -8.39 -4.36
CA ARG A 63 5.44 -7.00 -4.87
C ARG A 63 5.56 -5.97 -3.76
N LEU A 64 4.85 -6.16 -2.65
CA LEU A 64 4.90 -5.29 -1.48
C LEU A 64 6.27 -5.37 -0.80
N THR A 65 6.80 -6.57 -0.61
CA THR A 65 8.13 -6.78 0.01
C THR A 65 9.24 -6.17 -0.83
N ALA A 66 9.22 -6.39 -2.16
CA ALA A 66 10.18 -5.76 -3.07
C ALA A 66 10.09 -4.23 -3.04
N SER A 67 8.86 -3.68 -2.93
CA SER A 67 8.66 -2.24 -2.83
C SER A 67 9.17 -1.65 -1.52
N LEU A 68 9.06 -2.37 -0.42
CA LEU A 68 9.58 -1.94 0.88
C LEU A 68 11.11 -2.02 0.94
N ALA A 69 11.70 -3.07 0.36
CA ALA A 69 13.15 -3.19 0.26
C ALA A 69 13.76 -2.05 -0.57
N ALA A 70 13.12 -1.70 -1.69
CA ALA A 70 13.57 -0.59 -2.55
C ALA A 70 13.52 0.78 -1.85
N ASP A 71 12.60 0.97 -0.90
CA ASP A 71 12.51 2.20 -0.10
C ASP A 71 13.63 2.28 0.95
N LEU A 72 13.97 1.14 1.58
CA LEU A 72 15.06 1.05 2.55
C LEU A 72 16.43 1.40 1.94
N HIS A 73 16.70 0.94 0.73
CA HIS A 73 17.95 1.23 0.01
C HIS A 73 18.10 2.70 -0.43
N ARG A 74 17.04 3.51 -0.36
CA ARG A 74 17.10 4.95 -0.67
C ARG A 74 17.25 5.85 0.55
N ALA A 75 16.95 5.32 1.72
CA ALA A 75 17.08 6.03 2.99
C ALA A 75 18.45 5.81 3.67
N ALA A 76 19.28 4.92 3.12
CA ALA A 76 20.66 4.63 3.53
C ALA A 76 21.64 5.32 2.56
#